data_AF-D1CSQ3-F1
#
_entry.id   AF-D1CSQ3-F1
#
_cell.length_a   1.000
_cell.length_b   1.000
_cell.length_c   1.000
_cell.angle_alpha   90.00
_cell.angle_beta   90.00
_cell.angle_gamma   90.00
#
_symmetry.space_group_name_H-M   'P 1'
#
loop_
_entity.id
_entity.type
_entity.pdbx_description
1 polymer ?
#
loop_
_entity_poly.entity_id
_entity_poly.type
_entity_poly.pdbx_seq_one_letter_code
_entity_poly.pdbx_strand_id
1 'polypeptide(L)'
;FIVHLNYPQTNDFSGSGIYGNQKTTVMHVDDGNIVVRFTRHERNEQITTSQDIWLAEGKMKTLPTRLRYVYPAELDLLCRIAGFSLVERFGGWRREPFDGSSWRYVSVYRKI
;
A
#
# COMPACT_ATOMS: atom_id res chain seq x y z
N PHE A 1 12.84 -11.92 11.31
CA PHE A 1 13.02 -10.78 10.39
C PHE A 1 11.88 -9.79 10.59
N ILE A 2 12.03 -8.57 10.08
CA ILE A 2 11.04 -7.49 10.22
C ILE A 2 10.40 -7.24 8.86
N VAL A 3 9.08 -7.10 8.83
CA VAL A 3 8.29 -6.75 7.65
C VAL A 3 7.57 -5.45 7.90
N HIS A 4 7.82 -4.44 7.08
CA HIS A 4 6.99 -3.24 7.01
C HIS A 4 6.20 -3.27 5.70
N LEU A 5 4.88 -3.29 5.81
CA LEU A 5 3.99 -3.17 4.66
C LEU A 5 3.01 -2.02 4.85
N ASN A 6 2.77 -1.34 3.74
CA ASN A 6 1.61 -0.49 3.58
C ASN A 6 0.64 -1.30 2.73
N TYR A 7 -0.61 -1.44 3.17
CA TYR A 7 -1.63 -2.06 2.34
C TYR A 7 -2.60 -0.98 1.89
N PRO A 8 -3.11 -1.04 0.64
CA PRO A 8 -4.09 -0.09 0.19
C PRO A 8 -5.29 -0.17 1.13
N GLN A 9 -5.77 0.97 1.66
CA GLN A 9 -7.04 0.91 2.36
C GLN A 9 -8.05 0.44 1.32
N THR A 10 -8.85 -0.58 1.59
CA THR A 10 -9.85 -1.00 0.61
C THR A 10 -10.90 0.08 0.35
N ASN A 11 -11.03 1.02 1.30
CA ASN A 11 -11.80 2.26 1.15
C ASN A 11 -11.10 3.29 0.26
N ASP A 12 -9.81 3.11 -0.07
CA ASP A 12 -9.15 3.93 -1.08
C ASP A 12 -9.82 3.75 -2.44
N PHE A 13 -10.56 2.67 -2.70
CA PHE A 13 -11.37 2.51 -3.92
C PHE A 13 -12.86 2.76 -3.67
N SER A 14 -13.21 3.65 -2.74
CA SER A 14 -14.54 4.25 -2.64
C SER A 14 -14.46 5.80 -2.64
N GLY A 15 -15.54 6.47 -3.05
CA GLY A 15 -15.60 7.93 -3.15
C GLY A 15 -15.39 8.51 -4.56
N SER A 16 -14.94 9.77 -4.64
CA SER A 16 -14.78 10.52 -5.90
C SER A 16 -13.53 10.10 -6.69
N GLY A 17 -13.56 10.32 -8.01
CA GLY A 17 -12.41 10.04 -8.90
C GLY A 17 -12.25 8.57 -9.28
N ILE A 18 -13.33 7.78 -9.16
CA ILE A 18 -13.36 6.33 -9.43
C ILE A 18 -14.15 6.04 -10.70
N TYR A 19 -13.61 5.12 -11.50
CA TYR A 19 -14.30 4.53 -12.65
C TYR A 19 -14.00 3.03 -12.69
N GLY A 20 -15.03 2.20 -12.44
CA GLY A 20 -14.85 0.76 -12.32
C GLY A 20 -13.88 0.40 -11.19
N ASN A 21 -12.88 -0.43 -11.48
CA ASN A 21 -11.82 -0.80 -10.54
C ASN A 21 -10.61 0.15 -10.57
N GLN A 22 -10.78 1.34 -11.14
CA GLN A 22 -9.72 2.34 -11.30
C GLN A 22 -10.02 3.60 -10.48
N LYS A 23 -8.96 4.24 -9.98
CA LYS A 23 -9.01 5.51 -9.25
C LYS A 23 -7.92 6.46 -9.72
N THR A 24 -8.27 7.74 -9.81
CA THR A 24 -7.32 8.83 -9.93
C THR A 24 -7.17 9.52 -8.58
N THR A 25 -5.95 9.68 -8.09
CA THR A 25 -5.64 10.36 -6.83
C THR A 25 -4.66 11.49 -7.11
N VAL A 26 -5.03 12.70 -6.73
CA VAL A 26 -4.11 13.84 -6.70
C VAL A 26 -3.18 13.65 -5.51
N MET A 27 -1.89 13.48 -5.76
CA MET A 27 -0.88 13.24 -4.72
C MET A 27 -0.21 14.55 -4.27
N HIS A 28 0.00 15.48 -5.20
CA HIS A 28 0.61 16.78 -4.94
C HIS A 28 0.23 17.79 -6.02
N VAL A 29 0.00 19.04 -5.64
CA VAL A 29 -0.17 20.19 -6.54
C VAL A 29 0.42 21.42 -5.89
N ASP A 30 1.32 22.10 -6.60
CA ASP A 30 1.77 23.46 -6.33
C ASP A 30 1.95 24.23 -7.65
N ASP A 31 2.49 25.45 -7.59
CA ASP A 31 2.64 26.35 -8.75
C ASP A 31 3.51 25.78 -9.89
N GLY A 32 4.36 24.79 -9.60
CA GLY A 32 5.32 24.23 -10.56
C GLY A 32 5.27 22.72 -10.71
N ASN A 33 4.63 22.00 -9.77
CA ASN A 33 4.68 20.55 -9.67
C ASN A 33 3.29 19.96 -9.49
N ILE A 34 2.98 18.96 -10.30
CA ILE A 34 1.78 18.14 -10.19
C ILE A 34 2.19 16.69 -10.12
N VAL A 35 1.67 15.96 -9.13
CA VAL A 35 1.79 14.51 -9.05
C VAL A 35 0.39 13.91 -9.00
N VAL A 36 0.05 13.10 -10.00
CA VAL A 36 -1.23 12.38 -10.08
C VAL A 36 -0.94 10.89 -10.18
N ARG A 37 -1.64 10.11 -9.38
CA ARG A 37 -1.59 8.65 -9.39
C ARG A 37 -2.84 8.09 -10.03
N PHE A 38 -2.67 7.30 -11.08
CA PHE A 38 -3.72 6.45 -11.64
C PHE A 38 -3.50 5.04 -11.11
N THR A 39 -4.55 4.40 -10.59
CA THR A 39 -4.43 3.08 -9.97
C THR A 39 -5.57 2.18 -10.38
N ARG A 40 -5.27 0.95 -10.75
CA ARG A 40 -6.22 -0.15 -10.96
C ARG A 40 -6.06 -1.19 -9.86
N HIS A 41 -7.18 -1.67 -9.31
CA HIS A 41 -7.22 -2.66 -8.24
C HIS A 41 -7.90 -3.96 -8.67
N GLU A 42 -7.11 -5.03 -8.75
CA GLU A 42 -7.61 -6.38 -8.97
C GLU A 42 -7.78 -7.07 -7.62
N ARG A 43 -8.94 -6.87 -6.99
CA ARG A 43 -9.22 -7.31 -5.61
C ARG A 43 -9.00 -8.80 -5.40
N ASN A 44 -9.41 -9.64 -6.36
CA ASN A 44 -9.33 -11.10 -6.26
C ASN A 44 -7.87 -11.60 -6.29
N GLU A 45 -6.99 -10.88 -6.98
CA GLU A 45 -5.56 -11.21 -7.06
C GLU A 45 -4.74 -10.49 -5.98
N GLN A 46 -5.37 -9.56 -5.24
CA GLN A 46 -4.74 -8.63 -4.32
C GLN A 46 -3.63 -7.81 -4.99
N ILE A 47 -3.84 -7.46 -6.27
CA ILE A 47 -2.87 -6.71 -7.07
C ILE A 47 -3.34 -5.27 -7.26
N THR A 48 -2.42 -4.35 -7.07
CA THR A 48 -2.57 -2.94 -7.42
C THR A 48 -1.56 -2.60 -8.50
N THR A 49 -2.05 -2.08 -9.62
CA THR A 49 -1.21 -1.52 -10.69
C THR A 49 -1.41 -0.03 -10.70
N SER A 50 -0.34 0.74 -10.57
CA SER A 50 -0.41 2.20 -10.58
C SER A 50 0.60 2.80 -11.54
N GLN A 51 0.27 4.00 -12.01
CA GLN A 51 1.17 4.86 -12.76
C GLN A 51 1.11 6.24 -12.13
N ASP A 52 2.23 6.67 -11.55
CA ASP A 52 2.37 8.03 -11.05
C ASP A 52 2.93 8.89 -12.17
N ILE A 53 2.22 9.97 -12.49
CA ILE A 53 2.64 10.97 -13.46
C ILE A 53 3.10 12.20 -12.67
N TRP A 54 4.37 12.54 -12.85
CA TRP A 54 5.01 13.71 -12.28
C TRP A 54 5.20 14.73 -13.39
N LEU A 55 4.57 15.89 -13.25
CA LEU A 55 4.69 17.01 -14.17
C LEU A 55 5.38 18.15 -13.42
N ALA A 56 6.56 18.53 -13.86
CA ALA A 56 7.34 19.62 -13.27
C ALA A 56 8.15 20.33 -14.35
N GLU A 57 8.14 21.66 -14.36
CA GLU A 57 8.94 22.48 -15.31
C GLU A 57 8.71 22.08 -16.79
N GLY A 58 7.47 21.75 -17.16
CA GLY A 58 7.14 21.28 -18.52
C GLY A 58 7.64 19.87 -18.87
N LYS A 59 8.27 19.15 -17.93
CA LYS A 59 8.72 17.77 -18.10
C LYS A 59 7.74 16.81 -17.44
N MET A 60 7.53 15.67 -18.10
CA MET A 60 6.73 14.57 -17.59
C MET A 60 7.62 13.38 -17.25
N LYS A 61 7.44 12.80 -16.06
CA LYS A 61 8.00 11.50 -15.67
C LYS A 61 6.88 10.56 -15.28
N THR A 62 7.05 9.28 -15.63
CA THR A 62 6.10 8.23 -15.26
C THR A 62 6.80 7.19 -14.41
N LEU A 63 6.13 6.74 -13.35
CA LEU A 63 6.61 5.70 -12.45
C LEU A 63 5.56 4.59 -12.39
N PRO A 64 5.69 3.55 -13.23
CA PRO A 64 4.80 2.39 -13.16
C PRO A 64 5.15 1.55 -11.93
N THR A 65 4.13 1.03 -11.26
CA THR A 65 4.29 0.15 -10.10
C THR A 65 3.23 -0.94 -10.15
N ARG A 66 3.62 -2.17 -9.85
CA ARG A 66 2.70 -3.30 -9.69
C ARG A 66 3.05 -4.03 -8.41
N LEU A 67 2.13 -4.04 -7.46
CA LEU A 67 2.33 -4.62 -6.14
C LEU A 67 1.23 -5.63 -5.85
N ARG A 68 1.58 -6.74 -5.21
CA ARG A 68 0.62 -7.60 -4.52
C ARG A 68 0.68 -7.25 -3.05
N TYR A 69 -0.45 -6.82 -2.48
CA TYR A 69 -0.53 -6.61 -1.04
C TYR A 69 -0.99 -7.89 -0.35
N VAL A 70 -0.68 -8.00 0.94
CA VAL A 70 -1.14 -9.08 1.81
C VAL A 70 -1.75 -8.49 3.07
N TYR A 71 -2.86 -9.06 3.51
CA TYR A 71 -3.45 -8.66 4.79
C TYR A 71 -2.61 -9.19 5.96
N PRO A 72 -2.66 -8.55 7.14
CA PRO A 72 -1.87 -8.99 8.29
C PRO A 72 -2.08 -10.47 8.66
N ALA A 73 -3.33 -10.94 8.65
CA ALA A 73 -3.65 -12.35 8.96
C ALA A 73 -3.16 -13.33 7.88
N GLU A 74 -3.19 -12.92 6.61
CA GLU A 74 -2.65 -13.70 5.49
C GLU A 74 -1.13 -13.80 5.59
N LEU A 75 -0.45 -12.69 5.87
CA LEU A 75 1.00 -12.68 6.10
C LEU A 75 1.38 -13.60 7.28
N ASP A 76 0.61 -13.58 8.37
CA ASP A 76 0.84 -14.45 9.52
C ASP A 76 0.70 -15.93 9.16
N LEU A 77 -0.28 -16.29 8.32
CA LEU A 77 -0.44 -17.65 7.81
C LEU A 77 0.75 -18.07 6.94
N LEU A 78 1.17 -17.22 5.99
CA LEU A 78 2.31 -17.49 5.11
C LEU A 78 3.61 -17.64 5.92
N CYS A 79 3.82 -16.79 6.92
CA CYS A 79 4.97 -16.88 7.82
C CYS A 79 4.95 -18.16 8.65
N ARG A 80 3.80 -18.59 9.17
CA ARG A 80 3.66 -19.87 9.87
C ARG A 80 3.99 -21.06 8.98
N ILE A 81 3.49 -21.07 7.74
CA ILE A 81 3.83 -22.11 6.74
C ILE A 81 5.33 -22.13 6.47
N ALA A 82 5.99 -20.96 6.45
CA ALA A 82 7.43 -20.84 6.29
C ALA A 82 8.25 -21.13 7.57
N GLY A 83 7.62 -21.56 8.68
CA GLY A 83 8.30 -21.88 9.94
C GLY A 83 8.65 -20.65 10.77
N PHE A 84 7.84 -19.60 10.73
CA PHE A 84 8.02 -18.40 11.54
C PHE A 84 6.79 -18.12 12.43
N SER A 85 7.03 -17.50 13.59
CA SER A 85 5.97 -17.02 14.48
C SER A 85 6.05 -15.51 14.65
N LEU A 86 4.87 -14.87 14.72
CA LEU A 86 4.75 -13.45 15.01
C LEU A 86 5.13 -13.20 16.47
N VAL A 87 6.02 -12.22 16.70
CA VAL A 87 6.48 -11.82 18.04
C VAL A 87 5.79 -10.53 18.47
N GLU A 88 5.83 -9.51 17.62
CA GLU A 88 5.20 -8.21 17.88
C GLU A 88 4.67 -7.59 16.57
N ARG A 89 3.64 -6.74 16.68
CA ARG A 89 3.11 -5.93 15.58
C ARG A 89 2.78 -4.51 16.04
N PHE A 90 3.12 -3.54 15.19
CA PHE A 90 2.90 -2.11 15.43
C PHE A 90 2.27 -1.44 14.20
N GLY A 91 1.58 -0.32 14.41
CA GLY A 91 1.08 0.58 13.35
C GLY A 91 2.18 1.44 12.70
N GLY A 92 3.43 1.31 13.15
CA GLY A 92 4.58 2.02 12.58
C GLY A 92 5.88 1.78 13.35
N TRP A 93 6.95 2.42 12.87
CA TRP A 93 8.30 2.27 13.43
C TRP A 93 8.47 2.91 14.80
N ARG A 94 7.58 3.80 15.23
CA ARG A 94 7.59 4.37 16.59
C ARG A 94 6.78 3.52 17.57
N ARG A 95 6.50 2.26 17.19
CA ARG A 95 5.69 1.30 17.98
C ARG A 95 4.28 1.83 18.26
N GLU A 96 3.71 2.58 17.30
CA GLU A 96 2.32 3.03 17.38
C GLU A 96 1.37 1.82 17.52
N PRO A 97 0.21 1.95 18.20
CA PRO A 97 -0.79 0.88 18.27
C PRO A 97 -1.21 0.41 16.88
N PHE A 98 -1.45 -0.91 16.74
CA PHE A 98 -2.00 -1.49 15.52
C PHE A 98 -3.48 -1.82 15.72
N ASP A 99 -4.34 -1.16 14.95
CA ASP A 99 -5.80 -1.30 15.01
C ASP A 99 -6.46 -1.20 13.62
N GLY A 100 -7.80 -1.25 13.56
CA GLY A 100 -8.55 -1.22 12.30
C GLY A 100 -8.42 0.06 11.48
N SER A 101 -7.85 1.14 12.03
CA SER A 101 -7.58 2.40 11.32
C SER A 101 -6.16 2.45 10.71
N SER A 102 -5.31 1.48 11.05
CA SER A 102 -3.90 1.46 10.65
C SER A 102 -3.75 1.09 9.16
N TRP A 103 -3.31 2.03 8.32
CA TRP A 103 -3.05 1.79 6.88
C TRP A 103 -1.70 1.12 6.59
N ARG A 104 -0.89 0.91 7.63
CA ARG A 104 0.43 0.26 7.57
C ARG A 104 0.67 -0.54 8.83
N TYR A 105 1.61 -1.47 8.74
CA TYR A 105 2.06 -2.22 9.90
C TYR A 105 3.52 -2.62 9.79
N VAL A 106 4.16 -2.77 10.95
CA VAL A 106 5.49 -3.36 11.14
C VAL A 106 5.31 -4.64 11.96
N SER A 107 5.68 -5.78 11.38
CA SER A 107 5.60 -7.10 12.03
C SER A 107 7.00 -7.66 12.25
N VAL A 108 7.26 -8.16 13.45
CA VAL A 108 8.50 -8.84 13.81
C VAL A 108 8.22 -10.34 13.91
N TYR A 109 8.94 -11.12 13.12
CA TYR A 109 8.84 -12.58 13.10
C TYR A 109 10.13 -13.22 13.61
N ARG A 110 10.01 -14.34 14.32
CA ARG A 110 11.15 -15.22 14.63
C ARG A 110 10.98 -16.57 13.94
N LYS A 111 12.09 -17.21 13.57
CA LYS A 111 12.06 -18.59 13.07
C LYS A 111 11.74 -19.53 14.24
N ILE A 112 10.93 -20.54 13.97
CA ILE A 112 10.62 -21.63 14.90
C ILE A 112 11.80 -22.61 14.92
#